data_AF-A0A534SMJ7-F1
#
_entry.id   AF-A0A534SMJ7-F1
#
_cell.length_a   1.000
_cell.length_b   1.000
_cell.length_c   1.000
_cell.angle_alpha   90.00
_cell.angle_beta   90.00
_cell.angle_gamma   90.00
#
_symmetry.space_group_name_H-M   'P 1'
#
loop_
_entity.id
_entity.type
_entity.pdbx_description
1 polymer ?
#
loop_
_entity_poly.entity_id
_entity_poly.type
_entity_poly.pdbx_seq_one_letter_code
_entity_poly.pdbx_strand_id
1 'polypeptide(L)' 'MGRGLVVGAFADDGVVEAIESTRHRFVLGVQWHPEVLARRKAQRRIFTSFVTCCAVRRRRGA' A
#
# COMPACT_ATOMS: atom_id res chain seq x y z
N MET A 1 0.81 0.08 17.39
CA MET A 1 0.87 -0.59 16.07
C MET A 1 1.34 -2.02 16.23
N GLY A 2 0.97 -2.93 15.32
CA GLY A 2 1.48 -4.31 15.32
C GLY A 2 2.98 -4.38 14.99
N ARG A 3 3.66 -5.46 15.42
CA ARG A 3 5.09 -5.66 15.14
C ARG A 3 5.36 -5.70 13.63
N GLY A 4 6.36 -4.95 13.18
CA GLY A 4 6.79 -4.93 11.78
C GLY A 4 5.93 -4.04 10.86
N LEU A 5 5.08 -3.17 11.44
CA LEU A 5 4.34 -2.13 10.72
C LEU A 5 4.86 -0.75 11.13
N VAL A 6 4.89 0.18 10.17
CA VAL A 6 5.23 1.59 10.36
C VAL A 6 4.13 2.48 9.77
N VAL A 7 4.05 3.73 10.23
CA VAL A 7 3.17 4.75 9.62
C VAL A 7 3.78 5.22 8.31
N GLY A 8 3.00 5.16 7.23
CA GLY A 8 3.40 5.65 5.90
C GLY A 8 2.81 7.01 5.54
N ALA A 9 1.71 7.42 6.17
CA ALA A 9 1.09 8.72 5.93
C ALA A 9 0.30 9.22 7.14
N PHE A 10 0.27 10.55 7.28
CA PHE A 10 -0.57 11.28 8.23
C PHE A 10 -1.42 12.30 7.46
N ALA A 11 -2.60 12.60 7.98
CA ALA A 11 -3.35 13.80 7.66
C ALA A 11 -2.78 15.02 8.41
N ASP A 12 -3.21 16.23 8.02
CA ASP A 12 -2.72 17.50 8.59
C ASP A 12 -3.04 17.64 10.09
N ASP A 13 -4.06 16.93 10.59
CA ASP A 13 -4.46 16.87 11.99
C ASP A 13 -3.71 15.78 12.80
N GLY A 14 -2.80 15.05 12.16
CA GLY A 14 -2.01 13.99 12.77
C GLY A 14 -2.69 12.62 12.79
N VAL A 15 -3.88 12.47 12.19
CA VAL A 15 -4.52 11.15 12.02
C VAL A 15 -3.69 10.28 11.09
N VAL A 16 -3.48 9.01 11.47
CA VAL A 16 -2.79 8.04 10.62
C VAL A 16 -3.69 7.65 9.44
N GLU A 17 -3.18 7.87 8.23
CA GLU A 17 -3.91 7.60 6.99
C GLU A 17 -3.40 6.34 6.28
N ALA A 18 -2.13 5.98 6.48
CA ALA A 18 -1.56 4.76 5.90
C ALA A 18 -0.56 4.07 6.83
N ILE A 19 -0.50 2.75 6.72
CA ILE A 19 0.50 1.88 7.35
C ILE A 19 1.08 0.92 6.34
N GLU A 20 2.35 0.57 6.51
CA GLU A 20 3.04 -0.40 5.66
C GLU A 20 3.94 -1.34 6.46
N SER A 21 4.22 -2.51 5.89
CA SER A 21 5.06 -3.52 6.53
C SER A 21 6.53 -3.35 6.16
N THR A 22 7.41 -3.40 7.17
CA THR A 22 8.88 -3.43 6.95
C THR A 22 9.41 -4.83 6.65
N ARG A 23 8.57 -5.87 6.77
CA ARG A 23 8.97 -7.29 6.68
C ARG A 23 8.51 -8.02 5.42
N HIS A 24 7.54 -7.47 4.70
CA HIS A 24 6.86 -8.17 3.61
C HIS A 24 7.06 -7.37 2.33
N ARG A 25 7.08 -8.06 1.18
CA ARG A 25 7.30 -7.42 -0.11
C ARG A 25 6.26 -6.35 -0.42
N PHE A 26 5.00 -6.61 -0.07
CA PHE A 26 3.92 -5.67 -0.24
C PHE A 26 2.84 -5.93 0.81
N VAL A 27 2.70 -4.99 1.75
CA VAL A 27 1.56 -4.86 2.66
C VAL A 27 1.38 -3.37 2.86
N LEU A 28 0.21 -2.87 2.46
CA LEU A 28 -0.18 -1.47 2.60
C LEU A 28 -1.64 -1.45 3.07
N GLY A 29 -1.90 -0.72 4.15
CA GLY A 29 -3.24 -0.37 4.61
C GLY A 29 -3.42 1.14 4.47
N VAL A 30 -4.57 1.56 3.93
CA VAL A 30 -4.96 2.97 3.81
C VAL A 30 -6.35 3.15 4.40
N GLN A 31 -6.61 4.31 5.00
CA GLN A 31 -7.91 4.63 5.60
C GLN A 31 -8.93 5.07 4.53
N TRP A 32 -8.46 5.80 3.51
CA TRP A 32 -9.32 6.28 2.42
C TRP A 32 -9.62 5.19 1.39
N HIS A 33 -10.54 5.49 0.47
CA HIS A 33 -10.95 4.62 -0.64
C HIS A 33 -10.20 4.96 -1.96
N PRO A 34 -8.98 4.45 -2.20
CA PRO A 34 -8.21 4.75 -3.41
C PRO A 34 -8.91 4.30 -4.71
N GLU A 35 -9.79 3.30 -4.64
CA GLU A 35 -10.58 2.77 -5.74
C GLU A 35 -11.56 3.81 -6.31
N VAL A 36 -12.18 4.62 -5.45
CA VAL A 36 -13.10 5.70 -5.87
C VAL A 36 -12.32 6.83 -6.54
N LEU A 37 -11.03 6.95 -6.22
CA LEU A 37 -10.13 7.99 -6.72
C LEU A 37 -9.18 7.50 -7.83
N ALA A 38 -9.44 6.32 -8.41
CA ALA A 38 -8.52 5.65 -9.34
C ALA A 38 -8.16 6.46 -10.61
N ARG A 39 -8.95 7.48 -10.96
CA ARG A 39 -8.60 8.44 -12.03
C ARG A 39 -7.32 9.21 -11.72
N ARG A 40 -7.08 9.54 -10.43
CA ARG A 40 -5.86 10.21 -9.98
C ARG A 40 -4.68 9.25 -10.09
N LYS A 41 -3.60 9.70 -10.75
CA LYS A 41 -2.41 8.86 -11.00
C LYS A 41 -1.84 8.27 -9.71
N ALA A 42 -1.78 9.03 -8.62
CA ALA A 42 -1.26 8.58 -7.33
C ALA A 42 -2.04 7.38 -6.78
N GLN A 43 -3.37 7.44 -6.84
CA GLN A 43 -4.24 6.40 -6.29
C GLN A 43 -4.16 5.11 -7.11
N ARG A 44 -4.07 5.25 -8.44
CA ARG A 44 -3.85 4.10 -9.33
C ARG A 44 -2.52 3.38 -9.08
N ARG A 45 -1.46 4.09 -8.68
CA ARG A 45 -0.16 3.47 -8.39
C ARG A 45 -0.24 2.46 -7.24
N ILE A 46 -1.13 2.64 -6.27
CA ILE A 46 -1.32 1.67 -5.17
C ILE A 46 -1.66 0.29 -5.75
N PHE A 47 -2.66 0.25 -6.63
CA PHE A 47 -3.10 -0.99 -7.30
C PHE A 47 -2.05 -1.51 -8.28
N THR A 48 -1.41 -0.63 -9.06
CA THR A 48 -0.34 -1.06 -9.98
C THR A 48 0.81 -1.71 -9.22
N SER A 49 1.28 -1.10 -8.13
CA SER A 49 2.36 -1.66 -7.30
C SER A 49 1.98 -3.01 -6.70
N PHE A 50 0.73 -3.17 -6.23
CA PHE A 50 0.21 -4.45 -5.76
C PHE A 50 0.29 -5.53 -6.84
N VAL A 51 -0.27 -5.26 -8.02
CA VAL A 51 -0.27 -6.21 -9.16
C VAL A 51 1.16 -6.54 -9.60
N THR A 52 2.04 -5.56 -9.68
CA THR A 52 3.46 -5.77 -10.00
C THR A 52 4.13 -6.71 -9.00
N CYS A 53 3.89 -6.53 -7.70
CA CYS A 53 4.46 -7.40 -6.66
C CYS A 53 3.96 -8.85 -6.77
N CYS A 54 2.68 -9.04 -7.11
CA CYS A 54 2.09 -10.35 -7.38
C CYS A 54 2.68 -11.02 -8.62
N ALA A 55 2.87 -10.26 -9.72
CA ALA A 55 3.46 -10.77 -10.95
C ALA A 55 4.90 -11.28 -10.76
N VAL A 56 5.70 -10.59 -9.94
CA VAL A 56 7.07 -11.03 -9.61
C VAL A 56 7.08 -12.36 -8.84
N ARG A 57 6.09 -12.62 -7.99
CA ARG A 57 5.98 -13.90 -7.27
C ARG A 57 5.74 -15.06 -8.23
N ARG A 58 4.88 -14.87 -9.24
CA ARG A 58 4.58 -15.91 -10.25
C ARG A 58 5.82 -16.36 -11.03
N ARG A 59 6.82 -15.49 -11.22
CA ARG A 59 8.08 -15.83 -11.93
C ARG A 59 9.12 -16.55 -11.08
N ARG A 60 8.97 -16.60 -9.75
CA ARG A 60 9.93 -17.26 -8.83
C ARG A 60 9.43 -18.60 -8.29
N GLY A 61 8.21 -18.99 -8.63
CA GLY A 61 7.61 -20.28 -8.25
C GLY A 61 7.17 -21.11 -9.45
N ALA A 62 7.72 -20.82 -10.63
CA ALA A 62 7.59 -21.59 -11.86
C ALA A 62 8.97 -22.11 -12.25
#